data_AF-A0A2B8AQT0-F1
#
_entry.id   AF-A0A2B8AQT0-F1
#
_cell.length_a   1.000
_cell.length_b   1.000
_cell.length_c   1.000
_cell.angle_alpha   90.00
_cell.angle_beta   90.00
_cell.angle_gamma   90.00
#
_symmetry.space_group_name_H-M   'P 1'
#
loop_
_entity.id
_entity.type
_entity.pdbx_description
1 polymer ?
#
loop_
_entity_poly.entity_id
_entity_poly.type
_entity_poly.pdbx_seq_one_letter_code
_entity_poly.pdbx_strand_id
1 'polypeptide(L)' 'MRDVSGDQEAVGLDTDRAVRWVAGPGAHEILHPQIVLGFHSLCLVKPVDDDDWYMGSLYDDGSIDCWAAYGDVYEALRGL' A
#
# COMPACT_ATOMS: atom_id res chain seq x y z
N MET A 1 -11.82 23.62 7.56
CA MET A 1 -12.02 22.17 7.34
C MET A 1 -10.75 21.48 7.81
N ARG A 2 -10.76 21.01 9.05
CA ARG A 2 -9.73 20.19 9.70
C ARG A 2 -10.50 19.32 10.68
N ASP A 3 -10.42 18.01 10.51
CA ASP A 3 -10.53 16.95 11.55
C ASP A 3 -10.82 15.62 10.84
N VAL A 4 -9.83 14.75 10.70
CA VAL A 4 -9.79 13.34 11.14
C VAL A 4 -8.35 12.85 10.91
N SER A 5 -7.73 12.31 11.96
CA SER A 5 -6.36 11.78 12.11
C SER A 5 -5.26 12.83 12.34
N GLY A 6 -4.53 12.63 13.45
CA GLY A 6 -3.59 13.56 14.05
C GLY A 6 -2.13 13.24 13.76
N ASP A 7 -1.82 12.52 12.69
CA ASP A 7 -0.44 12.27 12.25
C ASP A 7 -0.44 11.82 10.77
N GLN A 8 0.72 11.87 10.11
CA GLN A 8 0.99 11.32 8.77
C GLN A 8 0.43 12.07 7.54
N GLU A 9 1.25 12.94 6.96
CA GLU A 9 1.15 13.24 5.53
C GLU A 9 1.37 11.94 4.74
N ALA A 10 0.33 11.46 4.06
CA ALA A 10 0.49 10.41 3.06
C ALA A 10 1.39 10.94 1.94
N VAL A 11 2.57 10.34 1.76
CA VAL A 11 3.51 10.79 0.72
C VAL A 11 3.30 9.93 -0.51
N GLY A 12 3.06 10.55 -1.68
CA GLY A 12 3.07 9.84 -2.94
C GLY A 12 4.48 9.32 -3.23
N LEU A 13 4.63 8.00 -3.32
CA LEU A 13 5.90 7.35 -3.66
C LEU A 13 5.95 7.02 -5.15
N ASP A 14 7.16 6.90 -5.66
CA ASP A 14 7.42 6.47 -7.03
C ASP A 14 6.86 5.05 -7.28
N THR A 15 6.32 4.82 -8.49
CA THR A 15 5.68 3.56 -8.88
C THR A 15 6.66 2.57 -9.51
N ASP A 16 7.91 2.94 -9.80
CA ASP A 16 8.96 2.02 -10.26
C ASP A 16 9.59 1.29 -9.05
N ARG A 17 8.75 0.56 -8.31
CA ARG A 17 9.14 -0.18 -7.10
C ARG A 17 8.74 -1.63 -7.18
N ALA A 18 9.55 -2.48 -6.55
CA ALA A 18 9.22 -3.88 -6.38
C ALA A 18 8.11 -4.04 -5.34
N VAL A 19 6.89 -4.35 -5.80
CA VAL A 19 5.74 -4.65 -4.94
C VAL A 19 5.41 -6.13 -5.03
N ARG A 20 5.31 -6.80 -3.89
CA ARG A 20 5.00 -8.22 -3.78
C ARG A 20 3.77 -8.42 -2.92
N TRP A 21 2.82 -9.20 -3.40
CA TRP A 21 1.72 -9.70 -2.60
C TRP A 21 2.16 -10.97 -1.86
N VAL A 22 2.04 -10.99 -0.53
CA VAL A 22 2.51 -12.07 0.36
C VAL A 22 1.39 -12.65 1.25
N ALA A 23 0.12 -12.46 0.91
CA ALA A 23 -1.02 -12.86 1.74
C ALA A 23 -1.35 -14.37 1.72
N GLY A 24 -0.34 -15.22 1.73
CA GLY A 24 -0.52 -16.66 1.87
C GLY A 24 0.74 -17.48 1.60
N PRO A 25 0.79 -18.74 2.08
CA PRO A 25 1.92 -19.61 1.85
C PRO A 25 2.07 -19.94 0.36
N GLY A 26 3.06 -19.33 -0.28
CA GLY A 26 3.48 -19.63 -1.65
C GLY A 26 2.97 -18.66 -2.73
N ALA A 27 2.06 -17.74 -2.40
CA ALA A 27 1.68 -16.66 -3.30
C ALA A 27 2.65 -15.50 -3.12
N HIS A 28 3.65 -15.42 -4.00
CA HIS A 28 4.45 -14.21 -4.21
C HIS A 28 4.09 -13.67 -5.58
N GLU A 29 3.00 -12.92 -5.64
CA GLU A 29 2.59 -12.25 -6.88
C GLU A 29 3.26 -10.89 -6.96
N ILE A 30 3.76 -10.52 -8.13
CA ILE A 30 4.33 -9.19 -8.36
C ILE A 30 3.18 -8.26 -8.76
N LEU A 31 2.97 -7.22 -7.97
CA LEU A 31 1.98 -6.20 -8.26
C LEU A 31 2.63 -5.07 -9.07
N HIS A 32 1.94 -4.57 -10.09
CA HIS A 32 2.37 -3.40 -10.85
C HIS A 32 1.66 -2.15 -10.32
N PRO A 33 2.30 -1.37 -9.43
CA PRO A 33 1.65 -0.24 -8.80
C PRO A 33 1.34 0.89 -9.80
N GLN A 34 0.10 1.37 -9.79
CA GLN A 34 -0.31 2.62 -10.42
C GLN A 34 -0.17 3.79 -9.44
N ILE A 35 -0.47 3.55 -8.17
CA ILE A 35 -0.40 4.54 -7.09
C ILE A 35 0.24 3.86 -5.88
N VAL A 36 1.23 4.54 -5.28
CA VAL A 36 1.82 4.13 -4.00
C VAL A 36 1.71 5.29 -3.02
N LEU A 37 1.04 5.06 -1.90
CA LEU A 37 0.90 6.01 -0.80
C LEU A 37 1.71 5.51 0.39
N GLY A 38 2.72 6.27 0.81
CA GLY A 38 3.55 5.96 1.97
C GLY A 38 2.99 6.56 3.26
N PHE A 39 2.98 5.75 4.32
CA PHE A 39 2.49 6.06 5.66
C PHE A 39 3.55 5.60 6.67
N HIS A 40 4.57 6.43 6.95
CA HIS A 40 5.76 6.01 7.69
C HIS A 40 6.40 4.73 7.12
N SER A 41 6.34 3.61 7.86
CA SER A 41 6.87 2.30 7.48
C SER A 41 5.83 1.41 6.77
N LEU A 42 4.63 1.93 6.55
CA LEU A 42 3.55 1.26 5.83
C LEU A 42 3.31 1.94 4.49
N CYS A 43 2.64 1.23 3.60
CA CYS A 43 2.21 1.77 2.33
C CYS A 43 0.88 1.17 1.87
N LEU A 44 0.21 1.91 1.01
CA LEU A 44 -0.97 1.50 0.28
C LEU A 44 -0.66 1.54 -1.22
N VAL A 45 -0.93 0.44 -1.89
CA VAL A 45 -0.65 0.25 -3.31
C VAL A 45 -1.97 0.02 -4.04
N LYS A 46 -2.21 0.80 -5.09
CA LYS A 46 -3.24 0.51 -6.09
C LYS A 46 -2.56 -0.04 -7.33
N PRO A 47 -2.67 -1.35 -7.64
CA PRO A 47 -2.14 -1.91 -8.87
C PRO A 47 -2.93 -1.42 -10.10
N VAL A 48 -2.32 -1.55 -11.28
CA VAL A 48 -2.97 -1.22 -12.56
C VAL A 48 -4.03 -2.27 -12.93
N ASP A 49 -3.78 -3.54 -12.59
CA ASP A 49 -4.57 -4.69 -13.06
C ASP A 49 -5.68 -5.13 -12.09
N ASP A 50 -5.85 -4.44 -10.96
CA ASP A 50 -6.85 -4.77 -9.94
C ASP A 50 -7.42 -3.48 -9.33
N ASP A 51 -8.71 -3.49 -8.99
CA ASP A 51 -9.44 -2.38 -8.37
C ASP A 51 -9.27 -2.31 -6.84
N ASP A 52 -8.75 -3.37 -6.23
CA ASP A 52 -8.49 -3.43 -4.80
C ASP A 52 -7.22 -2.63 -4.41
N TRP A 53 -7.19 -2.19 -3.14
CA TRP A 53 -6.08 -1.51 -2.50
C TRP A 53 -5.31 -2.46 -1.60
N TYR A 54 -4.00 -2.49 -1.78
CA TYR A 54 -3.11 -3.43 -1.12
C TYR A 54 -2.28 -2.71 -0.07
N MET A 55 -2.45 -3.05 1.21
CA MET A 55 -1.62 -2.54 2.28
C MET A 55 -0.40 -3.43 2.50
N GLY A 56 0.75 -2.79 2.67
CA GLY A 56 2.02 -3.47 2.85
C GLY A 56 2.99 -2.71 3.74
N SER A 57 4.09 -3.38 4.05
CA SER A 57 5.24 -2.78 4.71
C SER A 57 6.17 -2.18 3.66
N LEU A 58 6.64 -0.95 3.91
CA LEU A 58 7.67 -0.29 3.11
C LEU A 58 9.03 -0.48 3.80
N TYR A 59 9.99 -1.03 3.07
CA TYR A 59 11.35 -1.24 3.57
C TYR A 59 12.31 -0.13 3.14
N ASP A 60 13.45 -0.03 3.83
CA ASP A 60 14.48 1.00 3.56
C ASP A 60 15.12 0.90 2.16
N ASP A 61 15.09 -0.30 1.55
CA ASP A 61 15.53 -0.52 0.17
C ASP A 61 14.48 -0.07 -0.87
N GLY A 62 13.32 0.38 -0.41
CA GLY A 62 12.22 0.84 -1.24
C GLY A 62 11.30 -0.27 -1.75
N SER A 63 11.53 -1.53 -1.34
CA SER A 63 10.65 -2.65 -1.65
C SER A 63 9.40 -2.65 -0.77
N ILE A 64 8.34 -3.28 -1.27
CA ILE A 64 7.04 -3.36 -0.63
C ILE A 64 6.56 -4.81 -0.59
N ASP A 65 6.20 -5.29 0.60
CA ASP A 65 5.47 -6.54 0.79
C ASP A 65 4.05 -6.23 1.26
N CYS A 66 3.07 -6.42 0.38
CA CYS A 66 1.64 -6.27 0.64
C CYS A 66 1.06 -7.54 1.27
N TRP A 67 0.30 -7.39 2.36
CA TRP A 67 -0.24 -8.50 3.16
C TRP A 67 -1.74 -8.40 3.46
N ALA A 68 -2.37 -7.26 3.17
CA ALA A 68 -3.82 -7.09 3.23
C ALA A 68 -4.34 -6.40 1.96
N ALA A 69 -5.56 -6.75 1.57
CA ALA A 69 -6.28 -6.17 0.45
C ALA A 69 -7.61 -5.60 0.96
N TYR A 70 -8.01 -4.47 0.40
CA TYR A 70 -9.21 -3.72 0.76
C TYR A 70 -9.93 -3.31 -0.52
N GLY A 71 -11.26 -3.44 -0.54
CA GLY A 71 -12.03 -3.03 -1.72
C GLY A 71 -12.08 -1.51 -1.93
N ASP A 72 -11.67 -0.72 -0.92
CA ASP A 72 -11.69 0.73 -0.98
C ASP A 72 -10.63 1.37 -0.08
N VAL A 73 -10.12 2.53 -0.52
CA VAL A 73 -9.07 3.28 0.18
C VAL A 73 -9.52 3.79 1.56
N TYR A 74 -10.78 4.14 1.75
CA TYR A 74 -11.29 4.60 3.05
C TYR A 74 -11.32 3.46 4.07
N GLU A 75 -11.53 2.22 3.64
CA GLU A 75 -11.44 1.05 4.51
C GLU A 75 -9.99 0.81 4.94
N ALA A 76 -9.05 0.89 3.99
CA ALA A 76 -7.63 0.76 4.28
C ALA A 76 -7.12 1.85 5.23
N LEU A 77 -7.52 3.10 5.00
CA LEU A 77 -7.16 4.24 5.85
C LEU A 77 -7.77 4.17 7.25
N ARG A 78 -8.89 3.46 7.44
CA ARG A 78 -9.48 3.23 8.77
C ARG A 78 -8.73 2.20 9.61
N GLY A 79 -7.89 1.37 8.99
CA GLY A 79 -7.07 0.38 9.67
C GLY A 79 -5.71 0.89 10.15
N LEU A 80 -5.32 2.11 9.74
CA LEU A 80 -4.12 2.84 10.15
C LEU A 80 -4.37 3.61 11.45
#